data_AF-A0A100WIN1-F1
#
_entry.id   AF-A0A100WIN1-F1
#
_cell.length_a   1.000
_cell.length_b   1.000
_cell.length_c   1.000
_cell.angle_alpha   90.00
_cell.angle_beta   90.00
_cell.angle_gamma   90.00
#
_symmetry.space_group_name_H-M   'P 1'
#
loop_
_entity.id
_entity.type
_entity.pdbx_description
1 polymer ?
#
loop_
_entity_poly.entity_id
_entity_poly.type
_entity_poly.pdbx_seq_one_letter_code
_entity_poly.pdbx_strand_id
1 'polypeptide(L)'
;MAIEPPPGFTDLLGDAEDAPPLGEPVLFKLDGVGTLWARKPRPRSLAVLAAAYNDALDGAARNAYLTRFLTDHIDTTDYERLIADMAFGRAPEDTIDRLLAGLCTWGTARPYKAVLSLAVTAGAGWRTIRPQIAGDPMLMPSMHRVLDEVEKIVVQSMQSGDPEADQRAHNSYMHRLYAPDKPLKRGEMVKPSWWPSDGGAAANARAARALAKTAR
;
A
#
# COMPACT_ATOMS: atom_id res chain seq x y z
N MET A 1 21.17 12.30 -22.36
CA MET A 1 19.93 11.70 -21.82
C MET A 1 20.32 10.82 -20.65
N ALA A 2 19.77 11.05 -19.45
CA ALA A 2 19.95 10.10 -18.35
C ALA A 2 19.05 8.88 -18.63
N ILE A 3 19.61 7.67 -18.56
CA ILE A 3 18.83 6.44 -18.63
C ILE A 3 18.09 6.31 -17.30
N GLU A 4 16.76 6.32 -17.32
CA GLU A 4 15.92 6.13 -16.15
C GLU A 4 15.95 4.63 -15.78
N PRO A 5 16.30 4.25 -14.54
CA PRO A 5 16.29 2.85 -14.15
C PRO A 5 14.85 2.31 -14.17
N PRO A 6 14.66 1.00 -14.40
CA PRO A 6 13.32 0.40 -14.38
C PRO A 6 12.65 0.58 -12.99
N PRO A 7 11.32 0.52 -12.91
CA PRO A 7 10.59 0.57 -11.64
C PRO A 7 11.09 -0.46 -10.62
N GLY A 8 11.07 -0.09 -9.34
CA GLY A 8 11.61 -0.91 -8.25
C GLY A 8 10.74 -2.09 -7.81
N PHE A 9 9.59 -2.33 -8.46
CA PHE A 9 8.64 -3.36 -8.03
C PHE A 9 9.25 -4.76 -8.03
N THR A 10 10.02 -5.09 -9.06
CA THR A 10 10.69 -6.39 -9.16
C THR A 10 11.72 -6.57 -8.06
N ASP A 11 12.47 -5.53 -7.70
CA ASP A 11 13.45 -5.62 -6.62
C ASP A 11 12.76 -5.74 -5.25
N LEU A 12 11.65 -5.02 -5.04
CA LEU A 12 10.85 -5.15 -3.82
C LEU A 12 10.25 -6.55 -3.68
N LEU A 13 9.76 -7.14 -4.77
CA LEU A 13 9.27 -8.52 -4.78
C LEU A 13 10.39 -9.52 -4.47
N GLY A 14 11.57 -9.35 -5.08
CA GLY A 14 12.74 -10.19 -4.78
C GLY A 14 13.17 -10.11 -3.32
N ASP A 15 13.31 -8.91 -2.76
CA ASP A 15 13.65 -8.75 -1.34
C ASP A 15 12.57 -9.37 -0.42
N ALA A 16 11.30 -9.34 -0.82
CA ALA A 16 10.19 -9.92 -0.05
C ALA A 16 10.13 -11.46 -0.12
N GLU A 17 10.75 -12.09 -1.11
CA GLU A 17 10.89 -13.54 -1.19
C GLU A 17 11.84 -14.06 -0.11
N ASP A 18 12.94 -13.34 0.14
CA ASP A 18 13.95 -13.66 1.16
C ASP A 18 13.54 -13.24 2.58
N ALA A 19 12.48 -12.43 2.70
CA ALA A 19 12.00 -11.94 3.99
C ALA A 19 11.43 -13.06 4.89
N PRO A 20 11.49 -12.91 6.23
CA PRO A 20 10.89 -13.86 7.16
C PRO A 20 9.41 -14.14 6.85
N PRO A 21 8.89 -15.33 7.19
CA PRO A 21 7.47 -15.62 7.01
C PRO A 21 6.59 -14.67 7.84
N LEU A 22 5.30 -14.64 7.51
CA LEU A 22 4.31 -13.97 8.36
C LEU A 22 4.28 -14.62 9.75
N GLY A 23 3.85 -13.85 10.75
CA GLY A 23 3.73 -14.34 12.12
C GLY A 23 2.58 -15.33 12.29
N GLU A 24 2.43 -15.84 13.50
CA GLU A 24 1.29 -16.69 13.85
C GLU A 24 -0.04 -15.97 13.69
N PRO A 25 -1.10 -16.68 13.26
CA PRO A 25 -2.46 -16.14 13.28
C PRO A 25 -2.89 -15.76 14.70
N VAL A 26 -3.61 -14.66 14.81
CA VAL A 26 -4.28 -14.21 16.03
C VAL A 26 -5.72 -13.85 15.71
N LEU A 27 -6.58 -13.85 16.73
CA LEU A 27 -7.95 -13.37 16.57
C LEU A 27 -7.95 -11.89 16.21
N PHE A 28 -8.50 -11.58 15.06
CA PHE A 28 -8.66 -10.24 14.51
C PHE A 28 -10.15 -9.94 14.41
N LYS A 29 -10.60 -8.95 15.19
CA LYS A 29 -11.97 -8.47 15.17
C LYS A 29 -12.09 -7.30 14.19
N LEU A 30 -13.03 -7.41 13.28
CA LEU A 30 -13.30 -6.40 12.26
C LEU A 30 -14.79 -6.01 12.27
N ASP A 31 -15.05 -4.72 12.39
CA ASP A 31 -16.41 -4.20 12.50
C ASP A 31 -17.22 -4.44 11.21
N GLY A 32 -18.40 -5.02 11.37
CA GLY A 32 -19.30 -5.40 10.27
C GLY A 32 -18.93 -6.71 9.56
N VAL A 33 -17.78 -7.34 9.90
CA VAL A 33 -17.36 -8.63 9.32
C VAL A 33 -17.33 -9.74 10.38
N GLY A 34 -16.91 -9.42 11.61
CA GLY A 34 -16.83 -10.38 12.72
C GLY A 34 -15.39 -10.65 13.16
N THR A 35 -15.16 -11.80 13.78
CA THR A 35 -13.82 -12.22 14.22
C THR A 35 -13.30 -13.28 13.27
N LEU A 36 -12.02 -13.17 12.88
CA LEU A 36 -11.32 -14.12 12.02
C LEU A 36 -9.91 -14.39 12.56
N TRP A 37 -9.33 -15.52 12.21
CA TRP A 37 -7.91 -15.78 12.42
C TRP A 37 -7.10 -15.08 11.33
N ALA A 38 -6.27 -14.12 11.74
CA ALA A 38 -5.49 -13.32 10.81
C ALA A 38 -4.05 -13.09 11.28
N ARG A 39 -3.16 -12.83 10.32
CA ARG A 39 -1.76 -12.47 10.55
C ARG A 39 -1.59 -10.98 10.34
N LYS A 40 -0.82 -10.33 11.22
CA LYS A 40 -0.48 -8.91 11.05
C LYS A 40 0.45 -8.72 9.85
N PRO A 41 0.22 -7.73 8.97
CA PRO A 41 1.12 -7.45 7.85
C PRO A 41 2.56 -7.17 8.29
N ARG A 42 3.49 -7.88 7.66
CA ARG A 42 4.95 -7.74 7.83
C ARG A 42 5.56 -7.04 6.62
N PRO A 43 6.83 -6.62 6.65
CA PRO A 43 7.47 -5.96 5.51
C PRO A 43 7.26 -6.65 4.16
N ARG A 44 7.31 -7.99 4.09
CA ARG A 44 7.04 -8.73 2.85
C ARG A 44 5.66 -8.47 2.24
N SER A 45 4.66 -8.18 3.09
CA SER A 45 3.29 -7.87 2.66
C SER A 45 3.23 -6.58 1.85
N LEU A 46 4.20 -5.68 2.05
CA LEU A 46 4.36 -4.45 1.27
C LEU A 46 4.51 -4.74 -0.22
N ALA A 47 5.30 -5.75 -0.58
CA ALA A 47 5.58 -6.09 -1.97
C ALA A 47 4.33 -6.60 -2.69
N VAL A 48 3.60 -7.52 -2.03
CA VAL A 48 2.35 -8.07 -2.55
C VAL A 48 1.29 -6.97 -2.68
N LEU A 49 1.18 -6.10 -1.68
CA LEU A 49 0.24 -4.99 -1.70
C LEU A 49 0.60 -3.95 -2.77
N ALA A 50 1.87 -3.58 -2.89
CA ALA A 50 2.34 -2.66 -3.92
C ALA A 50 2.06 -3.21 -5.33
N ALA A 51 2.29 -4.51 -5.55
CA ALA A 51 2.00 -5.18 -6.80
C ALA A 51 0.50 -5.25 -7.11
N ALA A 52 -0.35 -5.50 -6.11
CA ALA A 52 -1.81 -5.50 -6.26
C ALA A 52 -2.36 -4.16 -6.78
N TYR A 53 -1.64 -3.06 -6.51
CA TYR A 53 -1.99 -1.71 -6.92
C TYR A 53 -1.05 -1.12 -8.00
N ASN A 54 -0.23 -1.95 -8.64
CA ASN A 54 0.65 -1.54 -9.72
C ASN A 54 -0.14 -1.35 -11.03
N ASP A 55 -0.12 -0.14 -11.58
CA ASP A 55 -0.87 0.20 -12.80
C ASP A 55 -0.23 -0.32 -14.09
N ALA A 56 1.03 -0.75 -14.04
CA ALA A 56 1.70 -1.43 -15.14
C ALA A 56 1.26 -2.90 -15.28
N LEU A 57 0.60 -3.48 -14.26
CA LEU A 57 0.03 -4.82 -14.33
C LEU A 57 -1.41 -4.77 -14.85
N ASP A 58 -1.80 -5.81 -15.58
CA ASP A 58 -3.18 -5.99 -16.00
C ASP A 58 -4.11 -6.29 -14.81
N GLY A 59 -5.43 -6.22 -15.07
CA GLY A 59 -6.43 -6.45 -14.03
C GLY A 59 -6.36 -7.85 -13.40
N ALA A 60 -6.02 -8.87 -14.18
CA ALA A 60 -5.94 -10.24 -13.69
C ALA A 60 -4.76 -10.43 -12.74
N ALA A 61 -3.58 -9.92 -13.12
CA ALA A 61 -2.38 -9.94 -12.31
C ALA A 61 -2.57 -9.15 -11.01
N ARG A 62 -3.17 -7.97 -11.06
CA ARG A 62 -3.51 -7.18 -9.85
C ARG A 62 -4.45 -7.95 -8.92
N ASN A 63 -5.51 -8.55 -9.46
CA ASN A 63 -6.45 -9.35 -8.66
C ASN A 63 -5.78 -10.59 -8.06
N ALA A 64 -4.82 -11.22 -8.75
CA ALA A 64 -4.04 -12.33 -8.23
C ALA A 64 -3.18 -11.90 -7.03
N TYR A 65 -2.50 -10.76 -7.10
CA TYR A 65 -1.75 -10.21 -5.96
C TYR A 65 -2.66 -9.80 -4.80
N LEU A 66 -3.84 -9.24 -5.09
CA LEU A 66 -4.80 -8.89 -4.05
C LEU A 66 -5.33 -10.14 -3.33
N THR A 67 -5.69 -11.17 -4.09
CA THR A 67 -6.12 -12.47 -3.55
C THR A 67 -5.00 -13.06 -2.69
N ARG A 68 -3.76 -13.07 -3.20
CA ARG A 68 -2.58 -13.52 -2.45
C ARG A 68 -2.42 -12.75 -1.14
N PHE A 69 -2.56 -11.43 -1.16
CA PHE A 69 -2.50 -10.63 0.06
C PHE A 69 -3.55 -11.09 1.09
N LEU A 70 -4.81 -11.28 0.68
CA LEU A 70 -5.84 -11.74 1.60
C LEU A 70 -5.55 -13.16 2.13
N THR A 71 -5.20 -14.09 1.26
CA THR A 71 -4.96 -15.50 1.65
C THR A 71 -3.69 -15.69 2.47
N ASP A 72 -2.67 -14.84 2.29
CA ASP A 72 -1.47 -14.86 3.15
C ASP A 72 -1.83 -14.45 4.59
N HIS A 73 -2.79 -13.54 4.75
CA HIS A 73 -3.10 -12.91 6.04
C HIS A 73 -4.32 -13.50 6.75
N ILE A 74 -5.13 -14.32 6.10
CA ILE A 74 -6.37 -14.88 6.69
C ILE A 74 -6.30 -16.39 6.59
N ASP A 75 -6.83 -17.09 7.59
CA ASP A 75 -7.01 -18.54 7.48
C ASP A 75 -7.90 -18.91 6.29
N THR A 76 -7.55 -19.98 5.57
CA THR A 76 -8.30 -20.42 4.39
C THR A 76 -9.76 -20.72 4.72
N THR A 77 -10.04 -21.30 5.88
CA THR A 77 -11.40 -21.61 6.33
C THR A 77 -12.21 -20.33 6.55
N ASP A 78 -11.61 -19.31 7.16
CA ASP A 78 -12.26 -18.02 7.37
C ASP A 78 -12.50 -17.29 6.04
N TYR A 79 -11.54 -17.35 5.12
CA TYR A 79 -11.69 -16.74 3.79
C TYR A 79 -12.85 -17.38 3.01
N GLU A 80 -12.89 -18.72 2.93
CA GLU A 80 -13.97 -19.46 2.25
C GLU A 80 -15.34 -19.19 2.88
N ARG A 81 -15.39 -19.16 4.23
CA ARG A 81 -16.61 -18.81 4.96
C ARG A 81 -17.11 -17.41 4.59
N LEU A 82 -16.23 -16.41 4.54
CA LEU A 82 -16.61 -15.04 4.18
C LEU A 82 -17.15 -14.96 2.74
N ILE A 83 -16.52 -15.64 1.79
CA ILE A 83 -17.02 -15.71 0.41
C ILE A 83 -18.41 -16.37 0.35
N ALA A 84 -18.61 -17.47 1.07
CA ALA A 84 -19.92 -18.12 1.16
C ALA A 84 -20.97 -17.20 1.80
N ASP A 85 -20.63 -16.52 2.90
CA ASP A 85 -21.53 -15.60 3.58
C ASP A 85 -21.93 -14.42 2.68
N MET A 86 -21.02 -13.91 1.86
CA MET A 86 -21.35 -12.90 0.83
C MET A 86 -22.30 -13.47 -0.22
N ALA A 87 -22.05 -14.67 -0.74
CA ALA A 87 -22.88 -15.31 -1.75
C ALA A 87 -24.31 -15.61 -1.27
N PHE A 88 -24.48 -15.92 0.02
CA PHE A 88 -25.78 -16.16 0.65
C PHE A 88 -26.42 -14.90 1.26
N GLY A 89 -25.83 -13.70 1.06
CA GLY A 89 -26.34 -12.45 1.61
C GLY A 89 -26.32 -12.37 3.14
N ARG A 90 -25.48 -13.17 3.79
CA ARG A 90 -25.24 -13.18 5.24
C ARG A 90 -24.15 -12.21 5.67
N ALA A 91 -23.34 -11.74 4.74
CA ALA A 91 -22.33 -10.70 4.94
C ALA A 91 -22.58 -9.50 4.01
N PRO A 92 -22.15 -8.29 4.39
CA PRO A 92 -22.20 -7.12 3.52
C PRO A 92 -21.45 -7.31 2.18
N GLU A 93 -21.92 -6.66 1.11
CA GLU A 93 -21.27 -6.72 -0.21
C GLU A 93 -19.83 -6.16 -0.19
N ASP A 94 -19.55 -5.21 0.71
CA ASP A 94 -18.24 -4.57 0.89
C ASP A 94 -17.33 -5.33 1.88
N THR A 95 -17.63 -6.59 2.21
CA THR A 95 -16.86 -7.39 3.18
C THR A 95 -15.38 -7.52 2.82
N ILE A 96 -15.06 -7.77 1.55
CA ILE A 96 -13.65 -7.87 1.11
C ILE A 96 -12.94 -6.52 1.21
N ASP A 97 -13.61 -5.42 0.86
CA ASP A 97 -13.04 -4.08 0.97
C ASP A 97 -12.78 -3.71 2.44
N ARG A 98 -13.73 -4.02 3.34
CA ARG A 98 -13.56 -3.85 4.80
C ARG A 98 -12.39 -4.66 5.33
N LEU A 99 -12.29 -5.92 4.89
CA LEU A 99 -11.24 -6.84 5.31
C LEU A 99 -9.87 -6.37 4.87
N LEU A 100 -9.74 -5.97 3.62
CA LEU A 100 -8.52 -5.41 3.06
C LEU A 100 -8.12 -4.11 3.79
N ALA A 101 -9.06 -3.20 4.01
CA ALA A 101 -8.81 -1.97 4.76
C ALA A 101 -8.40 -2.26 6.21
N GLY A 102 -9.09 -3.17 6.89
CA GLY A 102 -8.80 -3.58 8.26
C GLY A 102 -7.40 -4.19 8.41
N LEU A 103 -7.05 -5.13 7.53
CA LEU A 103 -5.71 -5.74 7.52
C LEU A 103 -4.63 -4.70 7.23
N CYS A 104 -4.83 -3.88 6.18
CA CYS A 104 -3.88 -2.86 5.78
C CYS A 104 -3.69 -1.78 6.85
N THR A 105 -4.64 -1.55 7.74
CA THR A 105 -4.54 -0.53 8.81
C THR A 105 -4.27 -1.14 10.19
N TRP A 106 -3.98 -2.44 10.25
CA TRP A 106 -3.84 -3.13 11.52
C TRP A 106 -2.64 -2.64 12.33
N GLY A 107 -2.95 -1.92 13.41
CA GLY A 107 -1.96 -1.41 14.36
C GLY A 107 -1.33 -0.09 13.91
N THR A 108 -2.02 0.65 13.06
CA THR A 108 -1.68 2.03 12.70
C THR A 108 -2.92 2.93 12.75
N ALA A 109 -2.71 4.23 12.95
CA ALA A 109 -3.75 5.25 12.80
C ALA A 109 -3.85 5.79 11.38
N ARG A 110 -2.97 5.35 10.46
CA ARG A 110 -2.99 5.78 9.07
C ARG A 110 -4.31 5.35 8.40
N PRO A 111 -4.97 6.23 7.62
CA PRO A 111 -6.11 5.82 6.82
C PRO A 111 -5.68 4.83 5.74
N TYR A 112 -6.60 3.96 5.33
CA TYR A 112 -6.33 2.91 4.35
C TYR A 112 -5.68 3.43 3.06
N LYS A 113 -6.18 4.56 2.55
CA LYS A 113 -5.64 5.24 1.37
C LYS A 113 -4.18 5.68 1.53
N ALA A 114 -3.76 6.13 2.72
CA ALA A 114 -2.36 6.50 2.96
C ALA A 114 -1.46 5.26 2.89
N VAL A 115 -1.91 4.13 3.46
CA VAL A 115 -1.19 2.85 3.40
C VAL A 115 -0.98 2.42 1.95
N LEU A 116 -2.04 2.42 1.13
CA LEU A 116 -1.94 2.04 -0.28
C LEU A 116 -1.02 2.97 -1.07
N SER A 117 -1.17 4.29 -0.88
CA SER A 117 -0.36 5.28 -1.59
C SER A 117 1.13 5.13 -1.27
N LEU A 118 1.47 4.91 0.01
CA LEU A 118 2.85 4.68 0.44
C LEU A 118 3.37 3.33 -0.03
N ALA A 119 2.54 2.29 -0.08
CA ALA A 119 2.93 0.99 -0.62
C ALA A 119 3.29 1.06 -2.11
N VAL A 120 2.47 1.72 -2.93
CA VAL A 120 2.75 1.94 -4.35
C VAL A 120 4.00 2.82 -4.53
N THR A 121 4.16 3.85 -3.69
CA THR A 121 5.37 4.70 -3.70
C THR A 121 6.63 3.90 -3.39
N ALA A 122 6.57 3.03 -2.38
CA ALA A 122 7.66 2.14 -2.02
C ALA A 122 7.98 1.17 -3.16
N GLY A 123 6.98 0.54 -3.78
CA GLY A 123 7.17 -0.37 -4.91
C GLY A 123 7.77 0.31 -6.13
N ALA A 124 7.23 1.46 -6.54
CA ALA A 124 7.74 2.19 -7.70
C ALA A 124 9.18 2.70 -7.47
N GLY A 125 9.45 3.21 -6.28
CA GLY A 125 10.72 3.85 -5.91
C GLY A 125 11.72 2.96 -5.17
N TRP A 126 11.51 1.64 -5.10
CA TRP A 126 12.23 0.78 -4.15
C TRP A 126 13.75 0.88 -4.23
N ARG A 127 14.32 0.89 -5.45
CA ARG A 127 15.78 1.04 -5.66
C ARG A 127 16.34 2.34 -5.06
N THR A 128 15.56 3.41 -5.10
CA THR A 128 15.96 4.73 -4.59
C THR A 128 15.73 4.82 -3.08
N ILE A 129 14.62 4.26 -2.60
CA ILE A 129 14.17 4.38 -1.21
C ILE A 129 14.94 3.41 -0.31
N ARG A 130 15.09 2.14 -0.71
CA ARG A 130 15.69 1.07 0.11
C ARG A 130 17.05 1.46 0.70
N PRO A 131 18.03 2.01 -0.07
CA PRO A 131 19.35 2.34 0.49
C PRO A 131 19.33 3.48 1.52
N GLN A 132 18.26 4.25 1.57
CA GLN A 132 18.09 5.36 2.53
C GLN A 132 17.43 4.90 3.85
N ILE A 133 16.84 3.70 3.87
CA ILE A 133 16.26 3.13 5.08
C ILE A 133 17.39 2.57 5.94
N ALA A 134 17.41 2.92 7.23
CA ALA A 134 18.39 2.39 8.17
C ALA A 134 18.13 0.90 8.44
N GLY A 135 19.14 0.06 8.13
CA GLY A 135 19.07 -1.39 8.31
C GLY A 135 18.33 -2.10 7.16
N ASP A 136 17.94 -3.35 7.40
CA ASP A 136 17.15 -4.12 6.42
C ASP A 136 15.65 -3.85 6.61
N PRO A 137 14.97 -3.21 5.64
CA PRO A 137 13.53 -2.96 5.74
C PRO A 137 12.71 -4.26 5.82
N MET A 138 13.19 -5.38 5.27
CA MET A 138 12.48 -6.65 5.31
C MET A 138 12.50 -7.34 6.68
N LEU A 139 13.43 -6.92 7.55
CA LEU A 139 13.53 -7.39 8.93
C LEU A 139 12.82 -6.46 9.94
N MET A 140 12.16 -5.40 9.47
CA MET A 140 11.43 -4.50 10.36
C MET A 140 10.22 -5.19 11.04
N PRO A 141 9.83 -4.74 12.25
CA PRO A 141 8.77 -5.42 13.01
C PRO A 141 7.39 -5.43 12.35
N SER A 142 7.11 -4.51 11.42
CA SER A 142 5.84 -4.40 10.73
C SER A 142 5.98 -3.74 9.37
N MET A 143 5.02 -4.00 8.48
CA MET A 143 4.89 -3.27 7.21
C MET A 143 4.84 -1.75 7.44
N HIS A 144 4.14 -1.31 8.48
CA HIS A 144 3.97 0.11 8.80
C HIS A 144 5.28 0.82 9.15
N ARG A 145 6.27 0.14 9.74
CA ARG A 145 7.58 0.73 9.97
C ARG A 145 8.33 1.06 8.69
N VAL A 146 8.19 0.20 7.67
CA VAL A 146 8.74 0.49 6.33
C VAL A 146 8.03 1.69 5.72
N LEU A 147 6.70 1.77 5.85
CA LEU A 147 5.91 2.90 5.35
C LEU A 147 6.24 4.22 6.06
N ASP A 148 6.58 4.20 7.36
CA ASP A 148 7.04 5.37 8.09
C ASP A 148 8.34 5.93 7.47
N GLU A 149 9.31 5.06 7.17
CA GLU A 149 10.57 5.49 6.52
C GLU A 149 10.34 5.94 5.07
N VAL A 150 9.46 5.27 4.32
CA VAL A 150 9.07 5.70 2.96
C VAL A 150 8.49 7.10 2.98
N GLU A 151 7.54 7.38 3.86
CA GLU A 151 6.92 8.71 3.98
C GLU A 151 7.96 9.77 4.34
N LYS A 152 8.82 9.48 5.33
CA LYS A 152 9.90 10.37 5.75
C LYS A 152 10.84 10.72 4.59
N ILE A 153 11.29 9.72 3.83
CA ILE A 153 12.17 9.91 2.65
C ILE A 153 11.45 10.77 1.60
N VAL A 154 10.17 10.51 1.35
CA VAL A 154 9.37 11.30 0.39
C VAL A 154 9.25 12.76 0.85
N VAL A 155 8.95 13.01 2.12
CA VAL A 155 8.86 14.38 2.66
C VAL A 155 10.21 15.09 2.60
N GLN A 156 11.31 14.41 2.96
CA GLN A 156 12.66 14.97 2.89
C GLN A 156 13.04 15.35 1.45
N SER A 157 12.62 14.56 0.47
CA SER A 157 12.91 14.83 -0.94
C SER A 157 12.22 16.07 -1.53
N MET A 158 11.23 16.63 -0.83
CA MET A 158 10.52 17.84 -1.26
C MET A 158 11.29 19.13 -0.97
N GLN A 159 12.43 19.04 -0.29
CA GLN A 159 13.25 20.20 0.05
C GLN A 159 13.94 20.76 -1.20
N SER A 160 13.54 21.95 -1.62
CA SER A 160 14.08 22.67 -2.78
C SER A 160 14.97 23.86 -2.40
N GLY A 161 14.99 24.22 -1.11
CA GLY A 161 15.69 25.40 -0.59
C GLY A 161 14.83 26.68 -0.56
N ASP A 162 13.62 26.64 -1.12
CA ASP A 162 12.57 27.66 -0.93
C ASP A 162 11.59 27.18 0.15
N PRO A 163 11.62 27.76 1.37
CA PRO A 163 10.77 27.33 2.48
C PRO A 163 9.27 27.38 2.17
N GLU A 164 8.82 28.34 1.36
CA GLU A 164 7.40 28.44 1.03
C GLU A 164 6.96 27.36 0.03
N ALA A 165 7.79 27.10 -0.98
CA ALA A 165 7.53 26.03 -1.94
C ALA A 165 7.53 24.66 -1.25
N ASP A 166 8.49 24.41 -0.36
CA ASP A 166 8.63 23.18 0.40
C ASP A 166 7.42 22.95 1.31
N GLN A 167 6.97 23.99 2.04
CA GLN A 167 5.79 23.90 2.88
C GLN A 167 4.51 23.65 2.08
N ARG A 168 4.34 24.29 0.91
CA ARG A 168 3.20 24.05 0.03
C ARG A 168 3.20 22.61 -0.50
N ALA A 169 4.36 22.10 -0.93
CA ALA A 169 4.51 20.74 -1.43
C ALA A 169 4.18 19.70 -0.34
N HIS A 170 4.74 19.90 0.86
CA HIS A 170 4.48 19.07 2.03
C HIS A 170 2.99 19.05 2.40
N ASN A 171 2.36 20.23 2.56
CA ASN A 171 0.94 20.33 2.90
C ASN A 171 0.05 19.65 1.84
N SER A 172 0.36 19.84 0.57
CA SER A 172 -0.35 19.19 -0.54
C SER A 172 -0.20 17.67 -0.51
N TYR A 173 1.00 17.16 -0.21
CA TYR A 173 1.24 15.74 -0.06
C TYR A 173 0.48 15.15 1.14
N MET A 174 0.58 15.77 2.32
CA MET A 174 -0.12 15.31 3.52
C MET A 174 -1.64 15.36 3.36
N HIS A 175 -2.17 16.42 2.74
CA HIS A 175 -3.59 16.49 2.42
C HIS A 175 -4.00 15.36 1.47
N ARG A 176 -3.19 15.04 0.46
CA ARG A 176 -3.48 13.92 -0.44
C ARG A 176 -3.48 12.57 0.28
N LEU A 177 -2.59 12.33 1.23
CA LEU A 177 -2.55 11.06 1.97
C LEU A 177 -3.67 10.96 3.02
N TYR A 178 -3.92 12.02 3.78
CA TYR A 178 -4.68 11.97 5.03
C TYR A 178 -6.02 12.68 5.00
N ALA A 179 -6.34 13.46 3.97
CA ALA A 179 -7.65 14.09 3.90
C ALA A 179 -8.76 13.02 3.93
N PRO A 180 -9.84 13.24 4.71
CA PRO A 180 -10.97 12.34 4.77
C PRO A 180 -11.46 12.00 3.36
N ASP A 181 -11.74 10.73 3.13
CA ASP A 181 -12.40 10.34 1.88
C ASP A 181 -13.81 10.95 1.86
N LYS A 182 -14.22 11.47 0.70
CA LYS A 182 -15.61 11.91 0.52
C LYS A 182 -16.53 10.69 0.73
N PRO A 183 -17.67 10.84 1.42
CA PRO A 183 -18.62 9.74 1.57
C PRO A 183 -19.09 9.25 0.19
N LEU A 184 -19.11 7.94 0.02
CA LEU A 184 -19.36 7.27 -1.25
C LEU A 184 -20.87 7.15 -1.50
N LYS A 185 -21.31 7.27 -2.76
CA LYS A 185 -22.71 7.00 -3.11
C LYS A 185 -22.94 5.50 -3.26
N ARG A 186 -24.14 5.05 -2.90
CA ARG A 186 -24.55 3.63 -2.96
C ARG A 186 -24.45 3.11 -4.41
N GLY A 187 -23.76 1.99 -4.62
CA GLY A 187 -23.54 1.38 -5.95
C GLY A 187 -22.35 1.96 -6.73
N GLU A 188 -21.62 2.91 -6.17
CA GLU A 188 -20.39 3.45 -6.75
C GLU A 188 -19.21 2.61 -6.25
N MET A 189 -18.56 1.88 -7.17
CA MET A 189 -17.29 1.22 -6.83
C MET A 189 -16.29 2.32 -6.49
N VAL A 190 -15.76 2.29 -5.26
CA VAL A 190 -14.81 3.28 -4.76
C VAL A 190 -13.52 3.12 -5.52
N LYS A 191 -13.36 3.85 -6.62
CA LYS A 191 -12.03 4.19 -7.11
C LYS A 191 -11.50 5.24 -6.14
N PRO A 192 -10.44 4.95 -5.35
CA PRO A 192 -9.91 5.93 -4.43
C PRO A 192 -9.60 7.25 -5.15
N SER A 193 -9.65 8.40 -4.48
CA SER A 193 -9.41 9.71 -5.12
C SER A 193 -8.02 9.88 -5.76
N TRP A 194 -7.08 8.97 -5.48
CA TRP A 194 -5.76 8.84 -6.09
C TRP A 194 -5.69 7.80 -7.22
N TRP A 195 -6.77 7.03 -7.43
CA TRP A 195 -6.92 6.11 -8.55
C TRP A 195 -6.99 6.94 -9.82
N PRO A 196 -6.07 6.73 -10.78
CA PRO A 196 -6.06 7.54 -11.98
C PRO A 196 -7.34 7.29 -12.77
N SER A 197 -8.14 8.33 -12.96
CA SER A 197 -9.01 8.42 -14.13
C SER A 197 -8.08 8.61 -15.32
N ASP A 198 -7.62 7.50 -15.88
CA ASP A 198 -6.84 7.42 -17.12
C ASP A 198 -5.46 8.11 -17.05
N GLY A 199 -4.40 7.36 -16.65
CA GLY A 199 -2.99 7.78 -16.86
C GLY A 199 -2.03 7.84 -15.65
N GLY A 200 -2.21 7.02 -14.61
CA GLY A 200 -1.47 7.06 -13.32
C GLY A 200 0.05 7.01 -13.39
N ALA A 201 0.57 6.22 -14.33
CA ALA A 201 1.99 6.05 -14.54
C ALA A 201 2.70 7.39 -14.73
N ALA A 202 2.05 8.39 -15.34
CA ALA A 202 2.63 9.70 -15.59
C ALA A 202 2.73 10.60 -14.35
N ALA A 203 1.89 10.39 -13.32
CA ALA A 203 1.93 11.14 -12.07
C ALA A 203 2.93 10.50 -11.08
N ASN A 204 2.94 9.18 -11.01
CA ASN A 204 3.92 8.42 -10.22
C ASN A 204 5.34 8.55 -10.79
N ALA A 205 5.49 8.53 -12.13
CA ALA A 205 6.75 8.86 -12.78
C ALA A 205 7.17 10.31 -12.52
N ARG A 206 6.23 11.26 -12.39
CA ARG A 206 6.58 12.65 -12.02
C ARG A 206 7.07 12.78 -10.59
N ALA A 207 6.47 12.07 -9.63
CA ALA A 207 6.95 12.02 -8.25
C ALA A 207 8.32 11.32 -8.16
N ALA A 208 8.50 10.20 -8.86
CA ALA A 208 9.79 9.51 -8.97
C ALA A 208 10.87 10.38 -9.65
N ARG A 209 10.50 11.18 -10.67
CA ARG A 209 11.39 12.16 -11.33
C ARG A 209 11.75 13.33 -10.43
N ALA A 210 10.86 13.76 -9.54
CA ALA A 210 11.17 14.77 -8.54
C ALA A 210 12.21 14.24 -7.54
N LEU A 211 12.01 13.00 -7.06
CA LEU A 211 12.94 12.27 -6.20
C LEU A 211 14.32 12.03 -6.85
N ALA A 212 14.36 11.73 -8.15
CA ALA A 212 15.61 11.51 -8.88
C ALA A 212 16.41 12.79 -9.18
N LYS A 213 15.78 13.97 -9.13
CA LYS A 213 16.43 15.26 -9.37
C LYS A 213 17.12 15.83 -8.13
N THR A 214 16.68 15.46 -6.93
CA THR A 214 17.27 15.88 -5.65
C THR A 214 18.44 14.99 -5.20
N ALA A 215 18.69 13.87 -5.88
CA ALA A 215 19.79 12.94 -5.59
C ALA A 215 21.08 13.21 -6.42
N ARG A 216 21.23 14.41 -6.98
CA ARG A 216 22.43 14.90 -7.68
C ARG A 216 22.93 16.18 -7.03
#